data_AF-A0A932UGY0-F1
#
_entry.id   AF-A0A932UGY0-F1
#
_cell.length_a   1.000
_cell.length_b   1.000
_cell.length_c   1.000
_cell.angle_alpha   90.00
_cell.angle_beta   90.00
_cell.angle_gamma   90.00
#
_symmetry.space_group_name_H-M   'P 1'
#
loop_
_entity.id
_entity.type
_entity.pdbx_description
1 polymer ?
#
loop_
_entity_poly.entity_id
_entity_poly.type
_entity_poly.pdbx_seq_one_letter_code
_entity_poly.pdbx_strand_id
1 'polypeptide(L)'
;MREDATYWRGFLQSLVSCGLRGVQLTISGAHEGLEQAIRKALVGTSWQRCRVKFTRNVLSRVARSAQATVTATVRTMVEQPDRAAAETQLRQVCTIHKARFPAVVRLIEEAEAEILPFFDFPAAHRRQIASTNPLERLKKELKRRSHVVSIFPSRAAVLRLFGAVLAEQNGEWLVGRHCFSEASMRQLARSTDAEAALPKEVSAASLTARTRWLFPSLDSL
;
A
#
# COMPACT_ATOMS: atom_id res chain seq x y z
N MET A 1 13.48 11.17 -17.02
CA MET A 1 12.82 11.78 -15.86
C MET A 1 13.17 10.90 -14.66
N ARG A 2 13.86 11.45 -13.66
CA ARG A 2 14.21 10.70 -12.44
C ARG A 2 13.01 10.76 -11.51
N GLU A 3 12.47 9.62 -11.10
CA GLU A 3 11.35 9.54 -10.17
C GLU A 3 11.82 9.77 -8.72
N ASP A 4 12.47 10.91 -8.47
CA ASP A 4 12.99 11.25 -7.14
C ASP A 4 11.92 11.84 -6.22
N ALA A 5 12.28 12.04 -4.94
CA ALA A 5 11.35 12.56 -3.92
C ALA A 5 10.79 13.95 -4.27
N THR A 6 11.52 14.77 -5.03
CA THR A 6 11.09 16.11 -5.44
C THR A 6 10.03 16.02 -6.51
N TYR A 7 10.21 15.14 -7.50
CA TYR A 7 9.21 14.86 -8.51
C TYR A 7 7.88 14.39 -7.89
N TRP A 8 7.93 13.40 -7.00
CA TRP A 8 6.71 12.88 -6.35
C TRP A 8 6.02 13.93 -5.49
N ARG A 9 6.78 14.77 -4.80
CA ARG A 9 6.22 15.88 -4.02
C ARG A 9 5.47 16.86 -4.91
N GLY A 10 6.09 17.32 -6.01
CA GLY A 10 5.44 18.25 -6.94
C GLY A 10 4.17 17.66 -7.58
N PHE A 11 4.21 16.36 -7.91
CA PHE A 11 3.03 15.66 -8.42
C PHE A 11 1.89 15.58 -7.39
N LEU A 12 2.17 15.20 -6.13
CA LEU A 12 1.12 15.12 -5.11
C LEU A 12 0.58 16.51 -4.73
N GLN A 13 1.44 17.52 -4.69
CA GLN A 13 1.03 18.90 -4.48
C GLN A 13 0.12 19.40 -5.60
N SER A 14 0.38 19.03 -6.85
CA SER A 14 -0.52 19.40 -7.95
C SER A 14 -1.91 18.78 -7.79
N LEU A 15 -2.00 17.51 -7.35
CA LEU A 15 -3.29 16.88 -7.05
C LEU A 15 -4.05 17.61 -5.93
N VAL A 16 -3.36 17.98 -4.84
CA VAL A 16 -3.96 18.76 -3.74
C VAL A 16 -4.42 20.13 -4.22
N SER A 17 -3.64 20.81 -5.06
CA SER A 17 -4.02 22.10 -5.65
C SER A 17 -5.23 22.01 -6.58
N CYS A 18 -5.44 20.85 -7.21
CA CYS A 18 -6.63 20.53 -7.99
C CYS A 18 -7.84 20.11 -7.12
N GLY A 19 -7.73 20.16 -5.79
CA GLY A 19 -8.83 19.92 -4.86
C GLY A 19 -8.86 18.52 -4.24
N LEU A 20 -7.82 17.69 -4.40
CA LEU A 20 -7.73 16.40 -3.72
C LEU A 20 -7.70 16.59 -2.20
N ARG A 21 -8.66 16.01 -1.49
CA ARG A 21 -8.82 16.10 -0.03
C ARG A 21 -9.48 14.85 0.54
N GLY A 22 -9.32 14.61 1.85
CA GLY A 22 -9.96 13.49 2.55
C GLY A 22 -9.45 12.11 2.14
N VAL A 23 -8.18 12.02 1.71
CA VAL A 23 -7.57 10.73 1.32
C VAL A 23 -7.35 9.87 2.56
N GLN A 24 -8.05 8.74 2.63
CA GLN A 24 -7.98 7.81 3.76
C GLN A 24 -6.90 6.74 3.57
N LEU A 25 -6.69 6.29 2.33
CA LEU A 25 -5.75 5.22 2.01
C LEU A 25 -5.00 5.53 0.73
N THR A 26 -3.68 5.39 0.77
CA THR A 26 -2.82 5.41 -0.41
C THR A 26 -2.09 4.08 -0.57
N ILE A 27 -2.19 3.46 -1.76
CA ILE A 27 -1.55 2.17 -2.06
C ILE A 27 -0.52 2.34 -3.17
N SER A 28 0.74 2.02 -2.89
CA SER A 28 1.82 2.16 -3.88
C SER A 28 2.83 1.01 -3.82
N GLY A 29 3.79 0.97 -4.75
CA GLY A 29 4.99 0.15 -4.53
C GLY A 29 5.85 0.71 -3.39
N ALA A 30 6.82 -0.07 -2.92
CA ALA A 30 7.84 0.41 -1.98
C ALA A 30 8.88 1.24 -2.73
N HIS A 31 8.61 2.53 -2.83
CA HIS A 31 9.54 3.53 -3.35
C HIS A 31 9.67 4.62 -2.30
N GLU A 32 10.82 4.69 -1.63
CA GLU A 32 11.04 5.55 -0.46
C GLU A 32 10.69 7.02 -0.76
N GLY A 33 11.10 7.53 -1.93
CA GLY A 33 10.80 8.90 -2.33
C GLY A 33 9.31 9.19 -2.50
N LEU A 34 8.51 8.19 -2.86
CA LEU A 34 7.05 8.33 -3.02
C LEU A 34 6.37 8.24 -1.65
N GLU A 35 6.77 7.29 -0.80
CA GLU A 35 6.25 7.14 0.55
C GLU A 35 6.47 8.41 1.39
N GLN A 36 7.69 8.96 1.35
CA GLN A 36 8.00 10.22 2.03
C GLN A 36 7.19 11.40 1.47
N ALA A 37 6.94 11.42 0.16
CA ALA A 37 6.11 12.46 -0.46
C ALA A 37 4.63 12.32 -0.03
N ILE A 38 4.10 11.09 0.03
CA ILE A 38 2.74 10.80 0.51
C ILE A 38 2.56 11.27 1.95
N ARG A 39 3.47 10.88 2.86
CA ARG A 39 3.42 11.29 4.27
C ARG A 39 3.39 12.81 4.46
N LYS A 40 4.08 13.55 3.59
CA LYS A 40 4.16 15.02 3.66
C LYS A 40 2.96 15.70 3.01
N ALA A 41 2.48 15.20 1.87
CA ALA A 41 1.45 15.86 1.07
C ALA A 41 0.02 15.49 1.49
N LEU A 42 -0.18 14.28 2.00
CA LEU A 42 -1.50 13.70 2.31
C LEU A 42 -1.58 13.38 3.81
N VAL A 43 -1.53 14.40 4.66
CA VAL A 43 -1.58 14.22 6.12
C VAL A 43 -2.87 13.51 6.53
N GLY A 44 -2.75 12.51 7.40
CA GLY A 44 -3.87 11.69 7.87
C GLY A 44 -4.22 10.50 6.97
N THR A 45 -3.57 10.32 5.81
CA THR A 45 -3.75 9.09 5.02
C THR A 45 -3.00 7.93 5.67
N SER A 46 -3.63 6.75 5.71
CA SER A 46 -2.90 5.49 5.85
C SER A 46 -2.16 5.19 4.55
N TRP A 47 -0.93 4.69 4.65
CA TRP A 47 -0.17 4.20 3.51
C TRP A 47 -0.05 2.68 3.58
N GLN A 48 -0.27 2.01 2.45
CA GLN A 48 -0.14 0.58 2.32
C GLN A 48 0.75 0.23 1.13
N ARG A 49 1.64 -0.72 1.34
CA ARG A 49 2.40 -1.34 0.26
C ARG A 49 1.51 -2.26 -0.55
N CYS A 50 1.59 -2.11 -1.87
CA CYS A 50 0.83 -2.91 -2.83
C CYS A 50 1.19 -4.39 -2.68
N ARG A 51 0.20 -5.18 -2.24
CA ARG A 51 0.34 -6.63 -2.00
C ARG A 51 0.84 -7.40 -3.20
N VAL A 52 0.38 -7.08 -4.41
CA VAL A 52 0.84 -7.74 -5.65
C VAL A 52 2.33 -7.50 -5.90
N LYS A 53 2.81 -6.27 -5.71
CA LYS A 53 4.25 -5.95 -5.84
C LYS A 53 5.04 -6.57 -4.70
N PHE A 54 4.51 -6.58 -3.47
CA PHE A 54 5.12 -7.24 -2.33
C PHE A 54 5.30 -8.75 -2.56
N THR A 55 4.24 -9.46 -2.97
CA THR A 55 4.34 -10.88 -3.32
C THR A 55 5.36 -11.12 -4.43
N ARG A 56 5.41 -10.27 -5.46
CA ARG A 56 6.45 -10.39 -6.50
C ARG A 56 7.86 -10.22 -5.93
N ASN A 57 8.07 -9.26 -5.02
CA ASN A 57 9.35 -9.07 -4.34
C ASN A 57 9.72 -10.30 -3.48
N VAL A 58 8.75 -10.89 -2.78
CA VAL A 58 8.95 -12.14 -2.07
C VAL A 58 9.39 -13.24 -3.04
N LEU A 59 8.64 -13.49 -4.11
CA LEU A 59 8.92 -14.57 -5.06
C LEU A 59 10.24 -14.42 -5.81
N SER A 60 10.73 -13.19 -5.98
CA SER A 60 12.06 -12.93 -6.57
C SER A 60 13.23 -13.46 -5.73
N ARG A 61 13.00 -13.75 -4.44
CA ARG A 61 14.00 -14.28 -3.50
C ARG A 61 13.91 -15.80 -3.32
N VAL A 62 13.06 -16.47 -4.12
CA VAL A 62 12.75 -17.89 -3.97
C VAL A 62 12.92 -18.60 -5.29
N ALA A 63 13.51 -19.80 -5.25
CA ALA A 63 13.58 -20.68 -6.40
C ALA A 63 12.17 -20.97 -6.97
N ARG A 64 12.07 -21.08 -8.30
CA ARG A 64 10.79 -21.26 -9.01
C ARG A 64 9.96 -22.44 -8.49
N SER A 65 10.63 -23.54 -8.10
CA SER A 65 9.98 -24.72 -7.53
C SER A 65 9.25 -24.48 -6.21
N ALA A 66 9.68 -23.51 -5.40
CA ALA A 66 9.07 -23.20 -4.11
C ALA A 66 8.10 -22.01 -4.17
N GLN A 67 7.95 -21.34 -5.32
CA GLN A 67 7.11 -20.15 -5.45
C GLN A 67 5.63 -20.42 -5.17
N ALA A 68 5.10 -21.57 -5.57
CA ALA A 68 3.71 -21.94 -5.31
C ALA A 68 3.44 -22.06 -3.80
N THR A 69 4.31 -22.78 -3.08
CA THR A 69 4.25 -22.92 -1.62
C THR A 69 4.38 -21.58 -0.92
N VAL A 70 5.37 -20.75 -1.28
CA VAL A 70 5.58 -19.44 -0.66
C VAL A 70 4.41 -18.49 -0.94
N THR A 71 3.81 -18.55 -2.13
CA THR A 71 2.60 -17.77 -2.45
C THR A 71 1.45 -18.14 -1.52
N ALA A 72 1.21 -19.44 -1.30
CA ALA A 72 0.19 -19.91 -0.38
C ALA A 72 0.48 -19.46 1.06
N THR A 73 1.73 -19.58 1.51
CA THR A 73 2.16 -19.07 2.83
C THR A 73 1.90 -17.57 2.99
N VAL A 74 2.29 -16.74 2.02
CA VAL A 74 2.06 -15.28 2.08
C VAL A 74 0.57 -14.96 2.12
N ARG A 75 -0.25 -15.76 1.43
CA ARG A 75 -1.71 -15.60 1.42
C ARG A 75 -2.31 -15.84 2.81
N THR A 76 -1.85 -16.87 3.54
CA THR A 76 -2.38 -17.14 4.89
C THR A 76 -2.15 -16.00 5.87
N MET A 77 -1.04 -15.27 5.75
CA MET A 77 -0.72 -14.12 6.62
C MET A 77 -1.78 -13.00 6.57
N VAL A 78 -2.38 -12.80 5.40
CA VAL A 78 -3.27 -11.65 5.12
C VAL A 78 -4.73 -12.04 4.98
N GLU A 79 -5.05 -13.32 4.83
CA GLU A 79 -6.41 -13.86 4.86
C GLU A 79 -6.81 -14.23 6.29
N GLN A 80 -6.80 -13.23 7.16
CA GLN A 80 -7.14 -13.35 8.58
C GLN A 80 -8.40 -12.52 8.90
N PRO A 81 -9.13 -12.85 9.99
CA PRO A 81 -10.35 -12.12 10.36
C PRO A 81 -10.07 -10.67 10.76
N ASP A 82 -8.94 -10.42 11.43
CA ASP A 82 -8.54 -9.12 11.94
C ASP A 82 -7.02 -8.96 11.95
N ARG A 83 -6.58 -7.75 12.34
CA ARG A 83 -5.16 -7.36 12.37
C ARG A 83 -4.35 -8.18 13.37
N ALA A 84 -4.89 -8.46 14.56
CA ALA A 84 -4.16 -9.18 15.60
C ALA A 84 -3.91 -10.65 15.18
N ALA A 85 -4.90 -11.28 14.55
CA ALA A 85 -4.75 -12.60 13.94
C ALA A 85 -3.71 -12.58 12.80
N ALA A 86 -3.71 -11.54 11.96
CA ALA A 86 -2.72 -11.36 10.90
C ALA A 86 -1.28 -11.23 11.42
N GLU A 87 -1.07 -10.40 12.44
CA GLU A 87 0.25 -10.24 13.08
C GLU A 87 0.73 -11.56 13.71
N THR A 88 -0.17 -12.29 14.38
CA THR A 88 0.15 -13.59 14.98
C THR A 88 0.53 -14.61 13.92
N GLN A 89 -0.26 -14.73 12.86
CA GLN A 89 0.00 -15.63 11.74
C GLN A 89 1.31 -15.29 11.03
N LEU A 90 1.60 -14.00 10.85
CA LEU A 90 2.85 -13.52 10.26
C LEU A 90 4.06 -13.95 11.10
N ARG A 91 4.04 -13.75 12.43
CA ARG A 91 5.13 -14.17 13.33
C ARG A 91 5.34 -15.68 13.29
N GLN A 92 4.26 -16.46 13.25
CA GLN A 92 4.34 -17.92 13.11
C GLN A 92 4.97 -18.33 11.78
N VAL A 93 4.54 -17.73 10.67
CA VAL A 93 5.10 -17.96 9.33
C VAL A 93 6.60 -17.63 9.31
N CYS A 94 6.99 -16.48 9.87
CA CYS A 94 8.38 -16.06 9.97
C CYS A 94 9.21 -17.09 10.76
N THR A 95 8.69 -17.59 11.89
CA THR A 95 9.36 -18.60 12.72
C THR A 95 9.58 -19.90 11.95
N ILE A 96 8.54 -20.45 11.31
CA ILE A 96 8.59 -21.73 10.58
C ILE A 96 9.55 -21.65 9.38
N HIS A 97 9.56 -20.53 8.67
CA HIS A 97 10.31 -20.40 7.42
C HIS A 97 11.68 -19.74 7.55
N LYS A 98 12.09 -19.30 8.75
CA LYS A 98 13.35 -18.58 8.99
C LYS A 98 14.58 -19.33 8.49
N ALA A 99 14.68 -20.62 8.79
CA ALA A 99 15.84 -21.43 8.41
C ALA A 99 15.94 -21.62 6.88
N ARG A 100 14.81 -21.80 6.20
CA ARG A 100 14.77 -22.10 4.76
C ARG A 100 14.79 -20.85 3.88
N PHE A 101 14.17 -19.76 4.32
CA PHE A 101 14.00 -18.54 3.53
C PHE A 101 14.31 -17.26 4.35
N PRO A 102 15.52 -17.11 4.90
CA PRO A 102 15.86 -15.99 5.79
C PRO A 102 15.66 -14.61 5.13
N ALA A 103 15.98 -14.48 3.84
CA ALA A 103 15.79 -13.23 3.10
C ALA A 103 14.31 -12.87 2.86
N VAL A 104 13.42 -13.87 2.79
CA VAL A 104 11.98 -13.65 2.67
C VAL A 104 11.41 -13.23 4.03
N VAL A 105 11.82 -13.91 5.10
CA VAL A 105 11.40 -13.59 6.47
C VAL A 105 11.77 -12.15 6.83
N ARG A 106 13.02 -11.74 6.58
CA ARG A 106 13.45 -10.36 6.82
C ARG A 106 12.58 -9.34 6.06
N LEU A 107 12.28 -9.62 4.78
CA LEU A 107 11.41 -8.75 3.97
C LEU A 107 9.98 -8.68 4.52
N ILE A 108 9.46 -9.77 5.07
CA ILE A 108 8.12 -9.82 5.68
C ILE A 108 8.11 -9.01 6.98
N GLU A 109 9.10 -9.20 7.85
CA GLU A 109 9.23 -8.48 9.13
C GLU A 109 9.36 -6.97 8.91
N GLU A 110 10.20 -6.53 7.96
CA GLU A 110 10.36 -5.12 7.59
C GLU A 110 9.06 -4.51 7.04
N ALA A 111 8.23 -5.31 6.37
CA ALA A 111 7.03 -4.84 5.67
C ALA A 111 5.73 -5.04 6.47
N GLU A 112 5.77 -5.60 7.68
CA GLU A 112 4.57 -5.94 8.48
C GLU A 112 3.62 -4.74 8.62
N ALA A 113 4.16 -3.60 9.05
CA ALA A 113 3.41 -2.36 9.20
C ALA A 113 2.90 -1.78 7.86
N GLU A 114 3.46 -2.21 6.73
CA GLU A 114 3.12 -1.70 5.40
C GLU A 114 2.04 -2.55 4.70
N ILE A 115 1.92 -3.83 5.04
CA ILE A 115 1.03 -4.79 4.34
C ILE A 115 -0.30 -5.03 5.06
N LEU A 116 -0.38 -4.71 6.35
CA LEU A 116 -1.56 -4.87 7.21
C LEU A 116 -2.52 -3.64 7.34
N PRO A 117 -2.21 -2.40 6.91
CA PRO A 117 -3.11 -1.24 7.11
C PRO A 117 -4.54 -1.40 6.58
N PHE A 118 -4.78 -2.27 5.61
CA PHE A 118 -6.13 -2.53 5.09
C PHE A 118 -7.09 -3.14 6.14
N PHE A 119 -6.57 -3.69 7.25
CA PHE A 119 -7.40 -4.20 8.34
C PHE A 119 -8.14 -3.10 9.10
N ASP A 120 -7.62 -1.88 9.07
CA ASP A 120 -8.24 -0.69 9.69
C ASP A 120 -9.48 -0.22 8.88
N PHE A 121 -9.73 -0.81 7.71
CA PHE A 121 -10.89 -0.53 6.86
C PHE A 121 -11.99 -1.58 7.02
N PRO A 122 -13.27 -1.22 6.75
CA PRO A 122 -14.40 -2.14 6.77
C PRO A 122 -14.11 -3.44 6.01
N ALA A 123 -14.56 -4.57 6.56
CA ALA A 123 -14.35 -5.89 5.95
C ALA A 123 -14.82 -5.95 4.48
N ALA A 124 -15.92 -5.27 4.16
CA ALA A 124 -16.45 -5.15 2.80
C ALA A 124 -15.48 -4.48 1.80
N HIS A 125 -14.55 -3.65 2.27
CA HIS A 125 -13.57 -2.95 1.42
C HIS A 125 -12.31 -3.77 1.15
N ARG A 126 -11.98 -4.73 2.04
CA ARG A 126 -10.68 -5.42 2.04
C ARG A 126 -10.38 -6.14 0.74
N ARG A 127 -11.38 -6.78 0.13
CA ARG A 127 -11.23 -7.49 -1.17
C ARG A 127 -10.85 -6.54 -2.30
N GLN A 128 -11.44 -5.35 -2.32
CA GLN A 128 -11.23 -4.33 -3.35
C GLN A 128 -9.87 -3.66 -3.14
N ILE A 129 -9.53 -3.32 -1.90
CA ILE A 129 -8.21 -2.77 -1.51
C ILE A 129 -7.07 -3.73 -1.90
N ALA A 130 -7.28 -5.03 -1.73
CA ALA A 130 -6.28 -6.05 -2.06
C ALA A 130 -6.10 -6.27 -3.58
N SER A 131 -7.07 -5.87 -4.41
CA SER A 131 -7.07 -6.16 -5.84
C SER A 131 -6.40 -5.04 -6.65
N THR A 132 -5.48 -5.40 -7.54
CA THR A 132 -4.97 -4.47 -8.56
C THR A 132 -5.65 -4.65 -9.91
N ASN A 133 -6.71 -5.48 -10.00
CA ASN A 133 -7.33 -5.84 -11.27
C ASN A 133 -7.84 -4.62 -12.08
N PRO A 134 -8.55 -3.64 -11.48
CA PRO A 134 -9.00 -2.46 -12.22
C PRO A 134 -7.83 -1.67 -12.82
N LEU A 135 -6.77 -1.47 -12.03
CA LEU A 135 -5.57 -0.74 -12.46
C LEU A 135 -4.81 -1.49 -13.57
N GLU A 136 -4.62 -2.81 -13.41
CA GLU A 136 -3.92 -3.61 -14.42
C GLU A 136 -4.73 -3.74 -15.71
N ARG A 137 -6.06 -3.78 -15.63
CA ARG A 137 -6.94 -3.71 -16.81
C ARG A 137 -6.75 -2.40 -17.56
N LEU A 138 -6.78 -1.26 -16.86
CA LEU A 138 -6.52 0.05 -17.47
C LEU A 138 -5.12 0.13 -18.08
N LYS A 139 -4.08 -0.34 -17.38
CA LYS A 139 -2.71 -0.38 -17.92
C LYS A 139 -2.61 -1.25 -19.18
N LYS A 140 -3.30 -2.39 -19.22
CA LYS A 140 -3.35 -3.25 -20.39
C LYS A 140 -4.00 -2.53 -21.57
N GLU A 141 -5.06 -1.77 -21.31
CA GLU A 141 -5.73 -0.98 -22.34
C GLU A 141 -4.84 0.11 -22.92
N LEU A 142 -4.18 0.89 -22.05
CA LEU A 142 -3.22 1.92 -22.47
C LEU A 142 -2.09 1.31 -23.33
N LYS A 143 -1.54 0.18 -22.90
CA LYS A 143 -0.51 -0.54 -23.66
C LYS A 143 -1.01 -1.01 -25.03
N ARG A 144 -2.23 -1.58 -25.08
CA ARG A 144 -2.86 -2.04 -26.33
C ARG A 144 -2.99 -0.90 -27.33
N ARG A 145 -3.52 0.26 -26.90
CA ARG A 145 -3.71 1.44 -27.76
C ARG A 145 -2.37 2.05 -28.20
N SER A 146 -1.37 2.10 -27.32
CA SER A 146 -0.04 2.58 -27.71
C SER A 146 0.70 1.66 -28.67
N HIS A 147 0.47 0.33 -28.59
CA HIS A 147 1.19 -0.64 -29.41
C HIS A 147 0.90 -0.46 -30.90
N VAL A 148 -0.32 -0.03 -31.26
CA VAL A 148 -0.69 0.25 -32.66
C VAL A 148 0.13 1.39 -33.24
N VAL A 149 0.42 2.43 -32.45
CA VAL A 149 1.21 3.59 -32.89
C VAL A 149 2.71 3.26 -32.94
N SER A 150 3.17 2.35 -32.07
CA SER A 150 4.57 1.93 -31.90
C SER A 150 5.54 3.05 -31.47
N ILE A 151 5.68 4.11 -32.26
CA ILE A 151 6.58 5.25 -32.01
C ILE A 151 5.77 6.55 -32.06
N PHE A 152 5.91 7.38 -31.02
CA PHE A 152 5.22 8.67 -30.96
C PHE A 152 6.13 9.81 -31.39
N PRO A 153 5.62 10.77 -32.19
CA PRO A 153 6.41 11.91 -32.68
C PRO A 153 6.72 12.95 -31.59
N SER A 154 5.97 12.96 -30.49
CA SER A 154 6.21 13.85 -29.35
C SER A 154 5.49 13.37 -28.09
N ARG A 155 5.91 13.90 -26.93
CA ARG A 155 5.21 13.70 -25.64
C ARG A 155 3.75 14.14 -25.70
N ALA A 156 3.45 15.24 -26.40
CA ALA A 156 2.09 15.73 -26.56
C ALA A 156 1.20 14.73 -27.31
N ALA A 157 1.74 14.02 -28.31
CA ALA A 157 1.00 12.97 -29.01
C ALA A 157 0.63 11.81 -28.08
N VAL A 158 1.54 11.39 -27.20
CA VAL A 158 1.27 10.35 -26.18
C VAL A 158 0.16 10.81 -25.22
N LEU A 159 0.28 12.04 -24.70
CA LEU A 159 -0.70 12.59 -23.75
C LEU A 159 -2.09 12.70 -24.37
N ARG A 160 -2.21 13.05 -25.66
CA ARG A 160 -3.50 13.06 -26.37
C ARG A 160 -4.13 11.67 -26.44
N LEU A 161 -3.36 10.66 -26.84
CA LEU A 161 -3.89 9.29 -26.92
C LEU A 161 -4.28 8.76 -25.54
N PHE A 162 -3.39 8.87 -24.55
CA PHE A 162 -3.66 8.38 -23.21
C PHE A 162 -4.78 9.17 -22.54
N GLY A 163 -4.82 10.49 -22.73
CA GLY A 163 -5.92 11.33 -22.25
C GLY A 163 -7.28 10.91 -22.83
N ALA A 164 -7.35 10.64 -24.13
CA ALA A 164 -8.57 10.16 -24.77
C ALA A 164 -9.05 8.80 -24.20
N VAL A 165 -8.13 7.83 -24.04
CA VAL A 165 -8.44 6.52 -23.46
C VAL A 165 -8.87 6.64 -21.99
N LEU A 166 -8.23 7.52 -21.22
CA LEU A 166 -8.58 7.76 -19.82
C LEU A 166 -9.94 8.46 -19.69
N ALA A 167 -10.27 9.39 -20.59
CA ALA A 167 -11.57 10.04 -20.62
C ALA A 167 -12.70 9.05 -20.98
N GLU A 168 -12.49 8.19 -21.98
CA GLU A 168 -13.40 7.09 -22.33
C GLU A 168 -13.62 6.16 -21.13
N GLN A 169 -12.54 5.70 -20.50
CA GLN A 169 -12.62 4.81 -19.34
C GLN A 169 -13.30 5.47 -18.13
N ASN A 170 -13.12 6.77 -17.93
CA ASN A 170 -13.79 7.52 -16.89
C ASN A 170 -15.30 7.58 -17.12
N GLY A 171 -15.74 7.79 -18.36
CA GLY A 171 -17.18 7.73 -18.72
C GLY A 171 -17.81 6.38 -18.35
N GLU A 172 -17.14 5.27 -18.68
CA GLU A 172 -17.57 3.92 -18.31
C GLU A 172 -17.64 3.72 -16.78
N TRP A 173 -16.70 4.28 -16.03
CA TRP A 173 -16.69 4.16 -14.55
C TRP A 173 -17.76 4.98 -13.86
N LEU A 174 -18.22 6.08 -14.46
CA LEU A 174 -19.31 6.89 -13.92
C LEU A 174 -20.66 6.17 -14.02
N VAL A 175 -20.87 5.36 -15.06
CA VAL A 175 -22.12 4.61 -15.29
C VAL A 175 -22.05 3.19 -14.71
N GLY A 176 -20.85 2.62 -14.60
CA GLY A 176 -20.61 1.27 -14.12
C GLY A 176 -20.88 1.08 -12.62
N ARG A 177 -20.78 -0.18 -12.17
CA ARG A 177 -20.94 -0.50 -10.74
C ARG A 177 -19.78 0.08 -9.93
N HIS A 178 -20.11 0.88 -8.91
CA HIS A 178 -19.13 1.37 -7.95
C HIS A 178 -18.46 0.22 -7.18
N CYS A 179 -17.15 0.33 -6.95
CA CYS A 179 -16.38 -0.68 -6.22
C CYS A 179 -16.80 -0.81 -4.75
N PHE A 180 -17.33 0.28 -4.19
CA PHE A 180 -17.80 0.38 -2.82
C PHE A 180 -19.24 0.90 -2.83
N SER A 181 -20.08 0.36 -1.95
CA SER A 181 -21.43 0.88 -1.75
C SER A 181 -21.39 2.17 -0.93
N GLU A 182 -22.35 3.08 -1.14
CA GLU A 182 -22.45 4.30 -0.33
C GLU A 182 -22.57 3.99 1.17
N ALA A 183 -23.35 2.98 1.53
CA ALA A 183 -23.52 2.55 2.91
C ALA A 183 -22.19 2.12 3.56
N SER A 184 -21.34 1.42 2.80
CA SER A 184 -20.01 1.01 3.28
C SER A 184 -19.04 2.20 3.37
N MET A 185 -19.12 3.14 2.42
CA MET A 185 -18.30 4.36 2.45
C MET A 185 -18.63 5.28 3.64
N ARG A 186 -19.90 5.35 4.06
CA ARG A 186 -20.30 6.13 5.26
C ARG A 186 -19.65 5.61 6.55
N GLN A 187 -19.21 4.36 6.60
CA GLN A 187 -18.50 3.81 7.77
C GLN A 187 -17.13 4.48 7.97
N LEU A 188 -16.51 4.98 6.90
CA LEU A 188 -15.22 5.70 6.95
C LEU A 188 -15.36 7.14 7.47
N ALA A 189 -16.49 7.79 7.21
CA ALA A 189 -16.76 9.13 7.74
C ALA A 189 -16.90 9.08 9.27
N ARG A 190 -17.62 8.07 9.78
CA ARG A 190 -17.83 7.86 11.22
C ARG A 190 -16.53 7.59 11.99
N SER A 191 -15.56 6.90 11.40
CA SER A 191 -14.26 6.68 12.03
C SER A 191 -13.42 7.95 12.09
N THR A 192 -13.50 8.81 11.06
CA THR A 192 -12.76 10.08 11.04
C THR A 192 -13.29 11.06 12.10
N ASP A 193 -14.61 11.13 12.28
CA ASP A 193 -15.23 11.99 13.29
C ASP A 193 -14.99 11.48 14.72
N ALA A 194 -14.96 10.15 14.92
CA ALA A 194 -14.66 9.54 16.22
C ALA A 194 -13.18 9.72 16.63
N GLU A 195 -12.24 9.65 15.67
CA GLU A 195 -10.82 9.89 15.91
C GLU A 195 -10.55 11.40 16.15
N ALA A 196 -11.30 12.29 15.49
CA ALA A 196 -11.24 13.73 15.72
C ALA A 196 -11.86 14.18 17.06
N ALA A 197 -12.71 13.34 17.67
CA ALA A 197 -13.35 13.58 18.96
C ALA A 197 -12.53 13.09 20.17
N LEU A 198 -11.37 12.47 19.96
CA LEU A 198 -10.45 12.15 21.04
C LEU A 198 -9.72 13.44 21.49
N PRO A 199 -9.64 13.73 22.81
CA PRO A 199 -8.91 14.90 23.29
C PRO A 199 -7.45 14.81 22.82
N LYS A 200 -6.95 15.89 22.21
CA LYS A 200 -5.53 16.09 21.89
C LYS A 200 -4.72 16.27 23.18
N GLU A 201 -4.57 15.22 23.97
CA GLU A 201 -3.50 15.09 24.94
C GLU A 201 -3.01 13.64 24.96
N VAL A 202 -2.05 13.36 24.08
CA VAL A 202 -0.98 12.41 24.42
C VAL A 202 0.31 13.20 24.41
N SER A 203 0.62 13.72 25.59
CA SER A 203 1.91 14.28 25.98
C SER A 203 3.06 13.37 25.56
N ALA A 204 4.19 13.97 25.22
CA ALA A 204 5.47 13.35 24.83
C ALA A 204 6.11 12.43 25.91
N ALA A 205 5.34 11.94 26.88
CA ALA A 205 5.78 11.11 28.00
C ALA A 205 5.56 9.59 27.78
N SER A 206 4.91 9.16 26.70
CA SER A 206 4.67 7.72 26.44
C SER A 206 5.76 7.01 25.63
N LEU A 207 6.86 7.69 25.28
CA LEU A 207 8.01 7.09 24.59
C LEU A 207 9.17 6.63 25.49
N THR A 208 9.05 6.71 26.82
CA THR A 208 10.10 6.26 27.76
C THR A 208 9.62 5.19 28.73
N ALA A 209 9.01 4.13 28.21
CA ALA A 209 8.70 2.94 29.02
C ALA A 209 8.74 1.65 28.21
N ARG A 210 9.85 1.34 27.52
CA ARG A 210 10.14 -0.02 27.04
C ARG A 210 11.57 -0.22 26.50
N THR A 211 12.60 0.13 27.29
CA THR A 211 13.90 -0.56 27.23
C THR A 211 14.72 -0.25 28.48
N ARG A 212 14.27 -0.79 29.62
CA ARG A 212 15.12 -0.99 30.79
C ARG A 212 15.18 -2.50 31.01
N TRP A 213 16.41 -3.01 31.14
CA TRP A 213 16.83 -4.38 31.46
C TRP A 213 17.09 -5.34 30.28
N LEU A 214 18.36 -5.41 29.86
CA LEU A 214 19.24 -6.59 30.04
C LEU A 214 20.66 -6.25 29.52
N PHE A 215 21.49 -5.67 30.37
CA PHE A 215 22.95 -5.82 30.34
C PHE A 215 23.41 -5.90 31.80
N PRO A 216 24.11 -6.98 32.23
CA PRO A 216 24.76 -7.00 33.53
C PRO A 216 25.96 -6.05 33.49
N SER A 217 26.16 -5.29 34.56
CA SER A 217 27.29 -4.38 34.77
C SER A 217 28.62 -5.11 34.69
N LEU A 218 29.55 -4.60 33.87
CA LEU A 218 30.97 -4.88 33.95
C LEU A 218 31.67 -3.62 34.46
N ASP A 219 31.72 -3.49 35.78
CA ASP A 219 32.77 -2.76 36.48
C ASP A 219 33.45 -3.78 37.39
N SER A 220 34.55 -4.38 36.91
CA SER A 220 35.63 -5.00 37.69
C SER A 220 36.66 -5.64 36.74
N LEU A 221 37.83 -4.99 36.63
CA LEU A 221 39.10 -5.40 35.99
C LEU A 221 39.21 -5.26 34.47
#